data_AF-A0A2N2JFX5-F1
#
_entry.id   AF-A0A2N2JFX5-F1
#
_cell.length_a   1.000
_cell.length_b   1.000
_cell.length_c   1.000
_cell.angle_alpha   90.00
_cell.angle_beta   90.00
_cell.angle_gamma   90.00
#
_symmetry.space_group_name_H-M   'P 1'
#
loop_
_entity.id
_entity.type
_entity.pdbx_description
1 polymer ?
#
loop_
_entity_poly.entity_id
_entity_poly.type
_entity_poly.pdbx_seq_one_letter_code
_entity_poly.pdbx_strand_id
1 'polypeptide(L)'
;MGAPWRGMWLAMLAFGSGGCLEPSHSGTVGAVTDTATAADTASAATDTAGTGRACCAGPADCATPGEVCVMGHCLAPPASGRCWGADDCEPGQRCDGPASCPCSDPCPGPVEPGTCVSGVVPSGCCDGVTPCPSMGDELACVGVTAAQLGVCEPPAAHGACWSDADCASGRCEGASVCPCGANCVSQRGACATPVSPACCGDDDDCPSGYACGGAPGSEDGVCKSGVSLEAGQCWGQAHCGAGQWCLGAWVCPCDADCDGEDEPGTCVDMPAGCCVDDAGCDDGRVCRGVSGSTPGRCVADPNGGECLGDAACCWADDDCPGSSSCQGASVCGCVALCELCDECAPEQLGWCQ
;
A
#
# COMPACT_ATOMS: atom_id res chain seq x y z
N MET A 1 -16.70 -40.96 74.74
CA MET A 1 -16.87 -39.60 74.16
C MET A 1 -16.08 -39.62 72.86
N GLY A 2 -16.60 -39.48 71.66
CA GLY A 2 -17.91 -38.99 71.22
C GLY A 2 -17.73 -38.36 69.83
N ALA A 3 -17.78 -39.22 68.81
CA ALA A 3 -18.13 -38.99 67.40
C ALA A 3 -17.21 -38.24 66.39
N PRO A 4 -17.26 -38.64 65.09
CA PRO A 4 -16.40 -38.20 63.96
C PRO A 4 -17.17 -37.51 62.80
N TRP A 5 -16.51 -36.73 61.93
CA TRP A 5 -17.06 -36.16 60.66
C TRP A 5 -15.83 -35.67 59.81
N ARG A 6 -15.67 -35.78 58.47
CA ARG A 6 -16.55 -36.00 57.31
C ARG A 6 -15.75 -36.59 56.14
N GLY A 7 -16.40 -37.48 55.38
CA GLY A 7 -15.94 -37.94 54.08
C GLY A 7 -16.08 -36.88 52.99
N MET A 8 -15.15 -36.91 52.04
CA MET A 8 -15.12 -36.07 50.85
C MET A 8 -15.54 -36.94 49.66
N TRP A 9 -16.61 -36.50 49.00
CA TRP A 9 -17.18 -37.14 47.82
C TRP A 9 -16.31 -36.86 46.59
N LEU A 10 -15.95 -37.92 45.86
CA LEU A 10 -15.44 -37.82 44.49
C LEU A 10 -16.64 -37.65 43.56
N ALA A 11 -16.70 -36.54 42.83
CA ALA A 11 -17.60 -36.37 41.68
C ALA A 11 -16.80 -36.66 40.40
N MET A 12 -17.10 -37.78 39.75
CA MET A 12 -16.71 -38.03 38.36
C MET A 12 -17.60 -37.17 37.45
N LEU A 13 -17.02 -36.20 36.76
CA LEU A 13 -17.64 -35.53 35.62
C LEU A 13 -17.11 -36.20 34.34
N ALA A 14 -18.00 -36.91 33.65
CA ALA A 14 -17.80 -37.36 32.29
C ALA A 14 -18.03 -36.16 31.35
N PHE A 15 -16.99 -35.70 30.67
CA PHE A 15 -17.12 -34.77 29.56
C PHE A 15 -17.41 -35.56 28.29
N GLY A 16 -18.57 -35.28 27.69
CA GLY A 16 -18.94 -35.77 26.37
C GLY A 16 -18.11 -35.06 25.31
N SER A 17 -17.46 -35.84 24.46
CA SER A 17 -16.81 -35.43 23.23
C SER A 17 -17.84 -34.85 22.26
N GLY A 18 -17.88 -33.53 22.13
CA GLY A 18 -18.56 -32.84 21.05
C GLY A 18 -17.68 -32.86 19.81
N GLY A 19 -18.09 -33.60 18.77
CA GLY A 19 -17.45 -33.57 17.47
C GLY A 19 -17.73 -32.25 16.76
N CYS A 20 -16.68 -31.60 16.26
CA CYS A 20 -16.79 -30.50 15.32
C CYS A 20 -17.28 -31.07 13.98
N LEU A 21 -18.50 -30.71 13.59
CA LEU A 21 -19.04 -30.95 12.25
C LEU A 21 -18.62 -29.77 11.36
N GLU A 22 -17.78 -30.05 10.36
CA GLU A 22 -17.53 -29.15 9.24
C GLU A 22 -18.81 -28.93 8.42
N PRO A 23 -19.13 -27.70 8.00
CA PRO A 23 -20.18 -27.47 7.01
C PRO A 23 -19.62 -27.67 5.59
N SER A 24 -19.95 -28.82 5.00
CA SER A 24 -19.77 -29.06 3.56
C SER A 24 -20.77 -28.21 2.74
N HIS A 25 -20.30 -27.12 2.14
CA HIS A 25 -21.04 -26.38 1.12
C HIS A 25 -20.87 -27.02 -0.25
N SER A 26 -21.84 -27.86 -0.64
CA SER A 26 -22.05 -28.24 -2.04
C SER A 26 -23.24 -27.44 -2.57
N GLY A 27 -22.95 -26.33 -3.25
CA GLY A 27 -23.93 -25.46 -3.89
C GLY A 27 -23.80 -25.54 -5.41
N THR A 28 -24.72 -26.27 -6.03
CA THR A 28 -24.92 -26.32 -7.48
C THR A 28 -25.22 -24.93 -8.06
N VAL A 29 -24.39 -24.49 -9.01
CA VAL A 29 -24.56 -23.24 -9.76
C VAL A 29 -25.72 -23.40 -10.75
N GLY A 30 -26.84 -22.74 -10.46
CA GLY A 30 -27.95 -22.56 -11.39
C GLY A 30 -27.68 -21.34 -12.28
N ALA A 31 -27.61 -21.56 -13.59
CA ALA A 31 -27.47 -20.50 -14.57
C ALA A 31 -28.72 -19.59 -14.57
N VAL A 32 -28.57 -18.35 -14.10
CA VAL A 32 -29.56 -17.29 -14.30
C VAL A 32 -29.15 -16.52 -15.56
N THR A 33 -30.06 -16.49 -16.52
CA THR A 33 -29.90 -15.78 -17.80
C THR A 33 -30.39 -14.35 -17.59
N ASP A 34 -29.48 -13.38 -17.50
CA ASP A 34 -29.86 -11.97 -17.40
C ASP A 34 -30.22 -11.42 -18.78
N THR A 35 -31.44 -10.89 -18.87
CA THR A 35 -31.96 -10.21 -20.05
C THR A 35 -31.73 -8.70 -19.86
N ALA A 36 -30.62 -8.19 -20.40
CA ALA A 36 -30.31 -6.76 -20.37
C ALA A 36 -31.39 -5.95 -21.11
N THR A 37 -32.07 -5.06 -20.40
CA THR A 37 -32.87 -3.98 -20.98
C THR A 37 -32.19 -2.66 -20.63
N ALA A 38 -31.84 -1.90 -21.66
CA ALA A 38 -31.16 -0.61 -21.58
C ALA A 38 -31.97 0.42 -20.79
N ALA A 39 -31.38 0.96 -19.72
CA ALA A 39 -31.64 2.30 -19.17
C ALA A 39 -30.67 2.60 -18.01
N ASP A 40 -29.36 2.75 -18.28
CA ASP A 40 -28.46 3.37 -17.32
C ASP A 40 -28.69 4.88 -17.35
N THR A 41 -29.49 5.30 -16.37
CA THR A 41 -29.74 6.70 -16.03
C THR A 41 -28.52 7.20 -15.27
N ALA A 42 -27.89 8.26 -15.78
CA ALA A 42 -26.81 8.96 -15.09
C ALA A 42 -27.23 9.29 -13.66
N SER A 43 -26.48 8.78 -12.68
CA SER A 43 -26.60 9.15 -11.28
C SER A 43 -26.14 10.60 -11.13
N ALA A 44 -27.09 11.53 -11.23
CA ALA A 44 -26.94 12.86 -10.70
C ALA A 44 -26.79 12.74 -9.18
N ALA A 45 -25.55 12.85 -8.71
CA ALA A 45 -25.25 13.11 -7.31
C ALA A 45 -25.99 14.42 -6.94
N THR A 46 -27.16 14.26 -6.34
CA THR A 46 -27.95 15.37 -5.82
C THR A 46 -27.40 15.63 -4.44
N ASP A 47 -26.24 16.29 -4.39
CA ASP A 47 -25.66 16.69 -3.12
C ASP A 47 -26.44 17.90 -2.58
N THR A 48 -26.69 17.84 -1.28
CA THR A 48 -27.69 18.65 -0.61
C THR A 48 -27.20 20.08 -0.48
N ALA A 49 -28.11 21.05 -0.61
CA ALA A 49 -27.89 22.49 -0.54
C ALA A 49 -27.19 22.97 0.76
N GLY A 50 -25.89 22.77 0.83
CA GLY A 50 -24.94 23.57 1.60
C GLY A 50 -24.23 24.50 0.63
N THR A 51 -24.03 25.75 0.99
CA THR A 51 -23.36 26.80 0.18
C THR A 51 -21.86 26.55 -0.06
N GLY A 52 -21.41 25.30 -0.07
CA GLY A 52 -20.06 24.90 -0.44
C GLY A 52 -19.96 24.88 -1.96
N ARG A 53 -19.23 25.84 -2.52
CA ARG A 53 -18.91 25.86 -3.95
C ARG A 53 -18.07 24.60 -4.26
N ALA A 54 -18.64 23.65 -5.01
CA ALA A 54 -17.91 22.47 -5.44
C ALA A 54 -16.66 22.88 -6.24
N CYS A 55 -15.56 22.18 -6.00
CA CYS A 55 -14.34 22.37 -6.77
C CYS A 55 -14.55 21.88 -8.21
N CYS A 56 -14.09 22.63 -9.19
CA CYS A 56 -14.08 22.19 -10.58
C CYS A 56 -12.77 21.47 -10.91
N ALA A 57 -12.82 20.40 -11.71
CA ALA A 57 -11.65 19.78 -12.33
C ALA A 57 -11.42 20.33 -13.75
N GLY A 58 -12.48 20.83 -14.39
CA GLY A 58 -12.41 21.52 -15.68
C GLY A 58 -13.61 22.42 -15.97
N PRO A 59 -13.63 23.11 -17.13
CA PRO A 59 -14.69 24.05 -17.48
C PRO A 59 -16.10 23.44 -17.54
N ALA A 60 -16.20 22.12 -17.78
CA ALA A 60 -17.48 21.40 -17.83
C ALA A 60 -18.16 21.29 -16.46
N ASP A 61 -17.41 21.42 -15.36
CA ASP A 61 -17.94 21.34 -14.01
C ASP A 61 -18.56 22.66 -13.54
N CYS A 62 -18.42 23.73 -14.34
CA CYS A 62 -18.94 25.03 -14.01
C CYS A 62 -20.43 25.17 -14.37
N ALA A 63 -21.24 25.39 -13.34
CA ALA A 63 -22.69 25.48 -13.46
C ALA A 63 -23.16 26.65 -14.35
N THR A 64 -22.36 27.72 -14.45
CA THR A 64 -22.68 28.87 -15.29
C THR A 64 -22.01 28.74 -16.65
N PRO A 65 -22.78 28.73 -17.76
CA PRO A 65 -22.21 28.71 -19.10
C PRO A 65 -21.23 29.87 -19.33
N GLY A 66 -20.01 29.54 -19.73
CA GLY A 66 -18.95 30.50 -20.02
C GLY A 66 -18.01 30.80 -18.85
N GLU A 67 -18.23 30.25 -17.65
CA GLU A 67 -17.19 30.26 -16.61
C GLU A 67 -16.01 29.35 -16.99
N VAL A 68 -14.83 29.70 -16.49
CA VAL A 68 -13.59 28.92 -16.63
C VAL A 68 -13.19 28.35 -15.27
N CYS A 69 -12.63 27.15 -15.28
CA CYS A 69 -12.10 26.54 -14.07
C CYS A 69 -10.67 27.00 -13.82
N VAL A 70 -10.44 27.74 -12.74
CA VAL A 70 -9.14 28.29 -12.35
C VAL A 70 -8.82 27.82 -10.94
N MET A 71 -7.78 26.98 -10.79
CA MET A 71 -7.33 26.46 -9.48
C MET A 71 -8.45 25.80 -8.66
N GLY A 72 -9.40 25.15 -9.34
CA GLY A 72 -10.55 24.51 -8.70
C GLY A 72 -11.76 25.41 -8.50
N HIS A 73 -11.74 26.66 -8.94
CA HIS A 73 -12.87 27.58 -8.84
C HIS A 73 -13.45 27.92 -10.22
N CYS A 74 -14.78 27.88 -10.32
CA CYS A 74 -15.49 28.45 -11.47
C CYS A 74 -15.54 29.96 -11.37
N LEU A 75 -14.86 30.64 -12.28
CA LEU A 75 -14.77 32.10 -12.33
C LEU A 75 -15.25 32.59 -13.69
N ALA A 76 -15.79 33.81 -13.71
CA ALA A 76 -16.08 34.48 -14.98
C ALA A 76 -14.78 34.66 -15.77
N PRO A 77 -14.82 34.59 -17.12
CA PRO A 77 -13.69 34.92 -17.96
C PRO A 77 -13.17 36.32 -17.62
N PRO A 78 -11.84 36.54 -17.67
CA PRO A 78 -11.30 37.84 -17.34
C PRO A 78 -11.71 38.86 -18.40
N ALA A 79 -11.96 40.10 -17.99
CA ALA A 79 -12.22 41.19 -18.95
C ALA A 79 -10.99 41.41 -19.85
N SER A 80 -11.17 42.01 -21.03
CA SER A 80 -10.05 42.30 -21.94
C SER A 80 -8.91 43.04 -21.22
N GLY A 81 -7.68 42.53 -21.37
CA GLY A 81 -6.48 43.02 -20.69
C GLY A 81 -6.29 42.51 -19.25
N ARG A 82 -7.19 41.66 -18.75
CA ARG A 82 -7.06 40.91 -17.51
C ARG A 82 -6.85 39.42 -17.82
N CYS A 83 -6.38 38.66 -16.84
CA CYS A 83 -6.01 37.27 -17.04
C CYS A 83 -6.10 36.46 -15.75
N TRP A 84 -6.39 35.18 -15.87
CA TRP A 84 -6.20 34.18 -14.82
C TRP A 84 -4.94 33.34 -15.07
N GLY A 85 -4.52 33.22 -16.33
CA GLY A 85 -3.25 32.62 -16.75
C GLY A 85 -2.68 33.25 -18.02
N ALA A 86 -1.59 32.68 -18.54
CA ALA A 86 -0.92 33.20 -19.74
C ALA A 86 -1.80 33.10 -21.01
N ASP A 87 -2.65 32.07 -21.09
CA ASP A 87 -3.54 31.82 -22.23
C ASP A 87 -4.62 32.91 -22.43
N ASP A 88 -4.90 33.70 -21.38
CA ASP A 88 -5.85 34.82 -21.46
C ASP A 88 -5.23 36.07 -22.10
N CYS A 89 -3.92 36.08 -22.33
CA CYS A 89 -3.18 37.24 -22.84
C CYS A 89 -2.84 37.12 -24.33
N GLU A 90 -2.67 38.27 -25.00
CA GLU A 90 -2.25 38.28 -26.41
C GLU A 90 -0.81 37.77 -26.56
N PRO A 91 -0.41 37.23 -27.73
CA PRO A 91 0.97 36.82 -27.97
C PRO A 91 1.99 37.92 -27.62
N GLY A 92 2.98 37.58 -26.78
CA GLY A 92 3.99 38.52 -26.28
C GLY A 92 3.58 39.30 -25.02
N GLN A 93 2.43 39.00 -24.45
CA GLN A 93 2.01 39.47 -23.12
C GLN A 93 2.08 38.31 -22.12
N ARG A 94 2.19 38.65 -20.83
CA ARG A 94 2.08 37.67 -19.72
C ARG A 94 1.07 38.15 -18.70
N CYS A 95 0.52 37.21 -17.93
CA CYS A 95 -0.34 37.56 -16.81
C CYS A 95 0.47 37.99 -15.59
N ASP A 96 0.25 39.22 -15.10
CA ASP A 96 0.91 39.76 -13.91
C ASP A 96 -0.08 39.97 -12.76
N GLY A 97 0.26 39.46 -11.59
CA GLY A 97 -0.51 39.61 -10.36
C GLY A 97 -1.87 38.91 -10.26
N PRO A 98 -2.15 37.75 -10.89
CA PRO A 98 -3.37 37.01 -10.56
C PRO A 98 -3.30 36.51 -9.11
N ALA A 99 -4.38 36.68 -8.37
CA ALA A 99 -4.53 36.16 -7.01
C ALA A 99 -5.60 35.06 -7.02
N SER A 100 -5.20 33.82 -6.80
CA SER A 100 -6.08 32.66 -6.67
C SER A 100 -5.55 31.71 -5.60
N CYS A 101 -6.43 30.99 -4.91
CA CYS A 101 -6.06 29.87 -4.04
C CYS A 101 -6.62 28.56 -4.59
N PRO A 102 -6.08 27.40 -4.15
CA PRO A 102 -6.69 26.10 -4.40
C PRO A 102 -8.07 26.02 -3.74
N CYS A 103 -9.01 25.34 -4.38
CA CYS A 103 -10.36 25.19 -3.84
C CYS A 103 -10.45 24.49 -2.46
N SER A 104 -9.45 23.70 -2.08
CA SER A 104 -9.36 23.07 -0.77
C SER A 104 -8.96 24.03 0.36
N ASP A 105 -8.40 25.21 0.04
CA ASP A 105 -7.82 26.12 1.01
C ASP A 105 -8.57 27.47 1.07
N PRO A 106 -8.77 28.04 2.27
CA PRO A 106 -9.33 29.38 2.38
C PRO A 106 -8.36 30.43 1.80
N CYS A 107 -8.78 31.15 0.77
CA CYS A 107 -7.99 32.24 0.19
C CYS A 107 -7.73 33.34 1.25
N PRO A 108 -6.48 33.78 1.45
CA PRO A 108 -6.15 34.88 2.38
C PRO A 108 -6.65 36.26 1.90
N GLY A 109 -7.18 36.35 0.67
CA GLY A 109 -7.75 37.56 0.08
C GLY A 109 -8.77 37.24 -1.01
N PRO A 110 -9.40 38.26 -1.62
CA PRO A 110 -10.28 38.04 -2.75
C PRO A 110 -9.52 37.44 -3.94
N VAL A 111 -10.18 36.54 -4.67
CA VAL A 111 -9.68 36.02 -5.95
C VAL A 111 -9.81 37.14 -6.99
N GLU A 112 -8.70 37.62 -7.53
CA GLU A 112 -8.65 38.75 -8.46
C GLU A 112 -7.83 38.40 -9.70
N PRO A 113 -8.32 38.73 -10.92
CA PRO A 113 -7.56 38.42 -12.11
C PRO A 113 -6.33 39.32 -12.20
N GLY A 114 -5.24 38.82 -12.76
CA GLY A 114 -4.06 39.62 -13.08
C GLY A 114 -4.32 40.59 -14.24
N THR A 115 -3.27 41.27 -14.67
CA THR A 115 -3.25 42.15 -15.85
C THR A 115 -2.32 41.58 -16.90
N CYS A 116 -2.76 41.57 -18.16
CA CYS A 116 -1.88 41.23 -19.27
C CYS A 116 -0.89 42.37 -19.49
N VAL A 117 0.38 42.13 -19.19
CA VAL A 117 1.45 43.10 -19.38
C VAL A 117 2.29 42.71 -20.59
N SER A 118 2.57 43.68 -21.47
CA SER A 118 3.56 43.49 -22.53
C SER A 118 4.93 43.29 -21.90
N GLY A 119 5.47 42.10 -22.05
CA GLY A 119 6.73 41.72 -21.42
C GLY A 119 7.50 40.84 -22.35
N VAL A 120 8.67 41.31 -22.79
CA VAL A 120 9.65 40.42 -23.41
C VAL A 120 9.97 39.36 -22.36
N VAL A 121 9.62 38.10 -22.67
CA VAL A 121 10.03 36.96 -21.86
C VAL A 121 11.57 37.04 -21.76
N PRO A 122 12.15 37.14 -20.55
CA PRO A 122 13.59 37.24 -20.41
C PRO A 122 14.27 36.08 -21.14
N SER A 123 15.42 36.34 -21.76
CA SER A 123 16.17 35.30 -22.48
C SER A 123 16.44 34.10 -21.57
N GLY A 124 16.03 32.89 -21.99
CA GLY A 124 16.16 31.65 -21.22
C GLY A 124 14.89 31.25 -20.45
N CYS A 125 13.85 32.07 -20.48
CA CYS A 125 12.56 31.76 -19.87
C CYS A 125 11.49 31.44 -20.92
N CYS A 126 10.41 30.83 -20.45
CA CYS A 126 9.27 30.45 -21.28
C CYS A 126 7.97 30.50 -20.48
N ASP A 127 6.84 30.65 -21.16
CA ASP A 127 5.49 30.76 -20.58
C ASP A 127 4.63 29.51 -20.83
N GLY A 128 5.21 28.46 -21.42
CA GLY A 128 4.52 27.23 -21.81
C GLY A 128 3.86 27.28 -23.19
N VAL A 129 3.63 28.47 -23.75
CA VAL A 129 2.99 28.66 -25.07
C VAL A 129 4.02 29.04 -26.13
N THR A 130 4.95 29.92 -25.76
CA THR A 130 6.06 30.34 -26.59
C THR A 130 7.15 29.27 -26.53
N PRO A 131 7.48 28.59 -27.64
CA PRO A 131 8.54 27.60 -27.65
C PRO A 131 9.87 28.25 -27.27
N CYS A 132 10.68 27.51 -26.52
CA CYS A 132 12.01 27.94 -26.15
C CYS A 132 12.81 28.29 -27.42
N PRO A 133 13.47 29.47 -27.46
CA PRO A 133 14.20 29.90 -28.65
C PRO A 133 15.26 28.86 -29.00
N SER A 134 15.14 28.28 -30.21
CA SER A 134 15.96 27.17 -30.68
C SER A 134 17.40 27.62 -30.93
N MET A 135 18.25 27.50 -29.91
CA MET A 135 19.70 27.72 -30.00
C MET A 135 20.44 26.44 -30.46
N GLY A 136 19.86 25.68 -31.40
CA GLY A 136 20.46 24.49 -31.99
C GLY A 136 20.08 23.15 -31.35
N ASP A 137 19.58 23.16 -30.11
CA ASP A 137 18.99 22.00 -29.42
C ASP A 137 17.49 22.23 -29.17
N GLU A 138 16.70 21.16 -29.19
CA GLU A 138 15.25 21.17 -28.95
C GLU A 138 14.98 21.39 -27.46
N LEU A 139 14.96 22.63 -26.98
CA LEU A 139 14.72 22.94 -25.56
C LEU A 139 13.24 22.78 -25.19
N ALA A 140 12.98 22.21 -24.01
CA ALA A 140 11.67 22.08 -23.41
C ALA A 140 11.44 23.19 -22.37
N CYS A 141 10.19 23.66 -22.27
CA CYS A 141 9.81 24.61 -21.25
C CYS A 141 9.42 23.87 -19.97
N VAL A 142 10.17 24.04 -18.88
CA VAL A 142 9.98 23.28 -17.63
C VAL A 142 9.68 24.18 -16.45
N GLY A 143 8.94 23.67 -15.46
CA GLY A 143 8.60 24.38 -14.22
C GLY A 143 7.65 25.56 -14.38
N VAL A 144 6.85 25.59 -15.46
CA VAL A 144 5.79 26.59 -15.63
C VAL A 144 4.71 26.35 -14.58
N THR A 145 4.27 27.42 -13.92
CA THR A 145 3.10 27.41 -13.04
C THR A 145 2.20 28.59 -13.38
N ALA A 146 0.97 28.61 -12.88
CA ALA A 146 0.07 29.75 -13.08
C ALA A 146 0.66 31.10 -12.60
N ALA A 147 1.59 31.06 -11.63
CA ALA A 147 2.19 32.25 -11.04
C ALA A 147 3.61 32.56 -11.56
N GLN A 148 4.22 31.67 -12.36
CA GLN A 148 5.63 31.78 -12.67
C GLN A 148 5.99 31.24 -14.06
N LEU A 149 6.84 32.00 -14.77
CA LEU A 149 7.47 31.55 -16.00
C LEU A 149 8.36 30.33 -15.73
N GLY A 150 8.36 29.41 -16.69
CA GLY A 150 9.28 28.29 -16.74
C GLY A 150 10.66 28.70 -17.25
N VAL A 151 11.57 27.73 -17.27
CA VAL A 151 12.92 27.86 -17.80
C VAL A 151 13.08 26.92 -18.99
N CYS A 152 13.84 27.36 -19.99
CA CYS A 152 14.19 26.56 -21.14
C CYS A 152 15.35 25.63 -20.82
N GLU A 153 15.06 24.34 -20.68
CA GLU A 153 16.04 23.31 -20.36
C GLU A 153 16.10 22.26 -21.47
N PRO A 154 17.22 21.51 -21.61
CA PRO A 154 17.25 20.35 -22.47
C PRO A 154 16.18 19.32 -22.08
N PRO A 155 15.59 18.59 -23.05
CA PRO A 155 14.63 17.53 -22.77
C PRO A 155 15.21 16.53 -21.78
N ALA A 156 14.35 15.92 -20.99
CA ALA A 156 14.77 14.86 -20.10
C ALA A 156 15.34 13.68 -20.93
N ALA A 157 16.54 13.23 -20.58
CA ALA A 157 17.10 12.01 -21.13
C ALA A 157 16.31 10.79 -20.60
N HIS A 158 16.40 9.64 -21.26
CA HIS A 158 15.77 8.41 -20.76
C HIS A 158 16.10 8.15 -19.28
N GLY A 159 15.07 8.02 -18.45
CA GLY A 159 15.18 7.80 -17.00
C GLY A 159 15.37 9.07 -16.15
N ALA A 160 15.57 10.24 -16.77
CA ALA A 160 15.53 11.52 -16.08
C ALA A 160 14.17 12.19 -16.25
N CYS A 161 13.88 13.21 -15.45
CA CYS A 161 12.62 13.95 -15.53
C CYS A 161 12.74 15.38 -14.99
N TRP A 162 11.83 16.24 -15.45
CA TRP A 162 11.56 17.56 -14.87
C TRP A 162 10.21 17.60 -14.15
N SER A 163 9.30 16.71 -14.55
CA SER A 163 7.98 16.50 -13.97
C SER A 163 7.54 15.04 -14.17
N ASP A 164 6.43 14.64 -13.53
CA ASP A 164 5.87 13.30 -13.68
C ASP A 164 5.48 12.97 -15.13
N ALA A 165 5.18 13.99 -15.94
CA ALA A 165 4.82 13.83 -17.35
C ALA A 165 5.99 13.36 -18.23
N ASP A 166 7.24 13.54 -17.77
CA ASP A 166 8.43 13.05 -18.48
C ASP A 166 8.64 11.54 -18.26
N CYS A 167 7.92 10.94 -17.31
CA CYS A 167 8.07 9.54 -16.96
C CYS A 167 7.04 8.68 -17.70
N ALA A 168 7.51 7.64 -18.41
CA ALA A 168 6.64 6.67 -19.08
C ALA A 168 5.70 5.96 -18.09
N SER A 169 6.17 5.78 -16.86
CA SER A 169 5.41 5.35 -15.69
C SER A 169 6.06 5.94 -14.43
N GLY A 170 5.26 6.47 -13.51
CA GLY A 170 5.73 6.88 -12.18
C GLY A 170 5.82 8.36 -11.91
N ARG A 171 6.63 8.69 -10.90
CA ARG A 171 6.81 10.04 -10.39
C ARG A 171 8.24 10.50 -10.58
N CYS A 172 8.40 11.79 -10.79
CA CYS A 172 9.69 12.41 -10.91
C CYS A 172 10.25 12.73 -9.52
N GLU A 173 11.35 12.07 -9.14
CA GLU A 173 11.98 12.27 -7.84
C GLU A 173 13.26 13.09 -7.94
N GLY A 174 13.43 14.04 -7.03
CA GLY A 174 14.64 14.86 -6.94
C GLY A 174 14.76 15.96 -8.00
N ALA A 175 13.73 16.18 -8.83
CA ALA A 175 13.71 17.33 -9.72
C ALA A 175 13.51 18.63 -8.95
N SER A 176 14.27 19.66 -9.34
CA SER A 176 14.03 21.03 -8.93
C SER A 176 14.29 21.97 -10.10
N VAL A 177 13.27 22.73 -10.49
CA VAL A 177 13.40 23.71 -11.56
C VAL A 177 13.67 25.08 -10.93
N CYS A 178 14.77 25.71 -11.32
CA CYS A 178 15.06 27.05 -10.85
C CYS A 178 14.06 28.04 -11.47
N PRO A 179 13.42 28.93 -10.69
CA PRO A 179 12.58 29.98 -11.24
C PRO A 179 13.29 30.82 -12.31
N CYS A 180 12.57 31.19 -13.37
CA CYS A 180 13.07 32.13 -14.37
C CYS A 180 13.65 33.39 -13.72
N GLY A 181 14.91 33.71 -14.02
CA GLY A 181 15.60 34.90 -13.50
C GLY A 181 16.08 34.81 -12.05
N ALA A 182 15.83 33.69 -11.35
CA ALA A 182 16.45 33.44 -10.06
C ALA A 182 17.91 33.00 -10.21
N ASN A 183 18.71 33.22 -9.16
CA ASN A 183 20.10 32.80 -9.11
C ASN A 183 20.21 31.42 -8.46
N CYS A 184 19.75 30.40 -9.18
CA CYS A 184 19.86 28.98 -8.83
C CYS A 184 20.18 28.13 -10.07
N VAL A 185 20.44 26.84 -9.86
CA VAL A 185 20.69 25.87 -10.94
C VAL A 185 19.58 24.84 -10.91
N SER A 186 18.92 24.60 -12.04
CA SER A 186 17.94 23.53 -12.17
C SER A 186 18.62 22.17 -12.05
N GLN A 187 17.98 21.24 -11.35
CA GLN A 187 18.43 19.86 -11.21
C GLN A 187 17.36 18.92 -11.77
N ARG A 188 17.78 18.03 -12.67
CA ARG A 188 16.92 16.94 -13.16
C ARG A 188 16.70 15.91 -12.07
N GLY A 189 15.46 15.43 -11.99
CA GLY A 189 15.12 14.25 -11.23
C GLY A 189 15.37 12.96 -11.99
N ALA A 190 15.07 11.85 -11.35
CA ALA A 190 14.98 10.54 -11.96
C ALA A 190 13.52 10.08 -11.96
N CYS A 191 13.10 9.42 -13.04
CA CYS A 191 11.82 8.72 -13.05
C CYS A 191 11.90 7.54 -12.09
N ALA A 192 11.26 7.67 -10.95
CA ALA A 192 10.97 6.55 -10.09
C ALA A 192 9.63 5.97 -10.57
N THR A 193 9.60 4.69 -10.93
CA THR A 193 8.32 3.98 -10.93
C THR A 193 7.68 4.22 -9.57
N PRO A 194 6.42 4.65 -9.50
CA PRO A 194 5.83 4.90 -8.21
C PRO A 194 5.90 3.55 -7.51
N VAL A 195 6.54 3.49 -6.35
CA VAL A 195 6.27 2.41 -5.38
C VAL A 195 4.86 2.72 -4.82
N SER A 196 3.86 2.76 -5.72
CA SER A 196 2.47 2.49 -5.40
C SER A 196 2.49 1.04 -4.96
N PRO A 197 1.97 0.75 -3.76
CA PRO A 197 2.40 -0.39 -2.96
C PRO A 197 2.51 -1.60 -3.87
N ALA A 198 3.75 -2.00 -4.17
CA ALA A 198 3.94 -3.19 -4.97
C ALA A 198 3.37 -4.29 -4.10
N CYS A 199 2.23 -4.84 -4.52
CA CYS A 199 1.72 -6.04 -3.91
C CYS A 199 2.86 -7.05 -3.95
N CYS A 200 3.09 -7.71 -2.84
CA CYS A 200 4.17 -8.68 -2.72
C CYS A 200 3.61 -9.94 -2.08
N GLY A 201 4.05 -11.10 -2.57
CA GLY A 201 3.85 -12.37 -1.88
C GLY A 201 4.95 -12.62 -0.86
N ASP A 202 6.16 -12.11 -1.14
CA ASP A 202 7.31 -12.22 -0.25
C ASP A 202 8.29 -11.04 -0.37
N ASP A 203 9.36 -11.07 0.44
CA ASP A 203 10.35 -9.99 0.51
C ASP A 203 11.18 -9.82 -0.80
N ASP A 204 11.26 -10.85 -1.65
CA ASP A 204 12.02 -10.79 -2.91
C ASP A 204 11.28 -10.02 -4.00
N ASP A 205 9.95 -9.88 -3.88
CA ASP A 205 9.13 -9.02 -4.74
C ASP A 205 9.40 -7.53 -4.49
N CYS A 206 10.01 -7.19 -3.34
CA CYS A 206 10.23 -5.82 -2.93
C CYS A 206 11.59 -5.24 -3.37
N PRO A 207 11.66 -3.95 -3.72
CA PRO A 207 12.93 -3.29 -4.01
C PRO A 207 13.89 -3.35 -2.81
N SER A 208 15.19 -3.28 -3.07
CA SER A 208 16.20 -3.30 -2.01
C SER A 208 15.94 -2.20 -0.95
N GLY A 209 15.92 -2.61 0.33
CA GLY A 209 15.61 -1.72 1.46
C GLY A 209 14.12 -1.66 1.83
N TYR A 210 13.29 -2.46 1.17
CA TYR A 210 11.89 -2.71 1.52
C TYR A 210 11.73 -4.16 1.96
N ALA A 211 10.67 -4.45 2.70
CA ALA A 211 10.21 -5.81 2.96
C ALA A 211 8.72 -5.89 2.69
N CYS A 212 8.24 -7.10 2.40
CA CYS A 212 6.84 -7.36 2.23
C CYS A 212 6.13 -7.29 3.58
N GLY A 213 5.39 -6.21 3.78
CA GLY A 213 4.56 -6.01 4.95
C GLY A 213 3.23 -6.72 4.78
N GLY A 214 2.88 -7.59 5.71
CA GLY A 214 1.69 -8.45 5.63
C GLY A 214 1.90 -9.70 6.48
N ALA A 215 0.88 -10.54 6.58
CA ALA A 215 1.04 -11.82 7.27
C ALA A 215 1.83 -12.78 6.35
N PRO A 216 2.98 -13.36 6.77
CA PRO A 216 3.72 -14.32 5.93
C PRO A 216 2.82 -15.39 5.28
N GLY A 217 2.91 -15.53 3.96
CA GLY A 217 2.02 -16.41 3.19
C GLY A 217 0.68 -15.83 2.80
N SER A 218 0.40 -14.55 3.08
CA SER A 218 -0.60 -13.80 2.31
C SER A 218 0.02 -13.38 0.98
N GLU A 219 -0.59 -13.77 -0.13
CA GLU A 219 -0.18 -13.37 -1.49
C GLU A 219 -0.41 -11.86 -1.76
N ASP A 220 -1.02 -11.15 -0.81
CA ASP A 220 -1.48 -9.77 -0.91
C ASP A 220 -0.77 -8.82 0.08
N GLY A 221 0.53 -9.01 0.31
CA GLY A 221 1.33 -8.08 1.12
C GLY A 221 1.59 -6.74 0.40
N VAL A 222 2.17 -5.78 1.10
CA VAL A 222 2.57 -4.47 0.56
C VAL A 222 4.02 -4.18 0.89
N CYS A 223 4.85 -3.86 -0.11
CA CYS A 223 6.23 -3.46 0.15
C CYS A 223 6.32 -2.19 1.02
N LYS A 224 6.87 -2.33 2.23
CA LYS A 224 7.11 -1.24 3.18
C LYS A 224 8.59 -0.92 3.30
N SER A 225 8.91 0.37 3.36
CA SER A 225 10.29 0.82 3.52
C SER A 225 10.83 0.48 4.90
N GLY A 226 12.01 -0.13 4.96
CA GLY A 226 12.73 -0.33 6.21
C GLY A 226 13.41 0.93 6.74
N VAL A 227 13.52 1.99 5.93
CA VAL A 227 14.24 3.24 6.29
C VAL A 227 13.50 4.04 7.35
N SER A 228 12.18 3.88 7.45
CA SER A 228 11.34 4.57 8.44
C SER A 228 11.20 3.82 9.76
N LEU A 229 11.77 2.62 9.90
CA LEU A 229 11.69 1.83 11.12
C LEU A 229 12.65 2.35 12.19
N GLU A 230 12.16 2.52 13.41
CA GLU A 230 13.01 2.71 14.59
C GLU A 230 13.72 1.40 14.95
N ALA A 231 14.79 1.51 15.75
CA ALA A 231 15.56 0.35 16.17
C ALA A 231 14.67 -0.68 16.90
N GLY A 232 14.58 -1.89 16.35
CA GLY A 232 13.76 -2.98 16.89
C GLY A 232 12.34 -3.05 16.33
N GLN A 233 11.94 -2.14 15.43
CA GLN A 233 10.67 -2.26 14.72
C GLN A 233 10.82 -3.13 13.45
N CYS A 234 9.70 -3.66 12.95
CA CYS A 234 9.68 -4.51 11.76
C CYS A 234 8.35 -4.43 11.01
N TRP A 235 8.39 -4.59 9.69
CA TRP A 235 7.19 -4.83 8.86
C TRP A 235 6.97 -6.32 8.56
N GLY A 236 7.99 -7.13 8.75
CA GLY A 236 8.04 -8.54 8.40
C GLY A 236 9.34 -9.16 8.90
N GLN A 237 9.52 -10.45 8.67
CA GLN A 237 10.61 -11.22 9.29
C GLN A 237 12.01 -10.79 8.83
N ALA A 238 12.19 -10.34 7.58
CA ALA A 238 13.51 -9.88 7.08
C ALA A 238 14.08 -8.66 7.81
N HIS A 239 13.25 -7.91 8.55
CA HIS A 239 13.72 -6.77 9.35
C HIS A 239 14.30 -7.19 10.71
N CYS A 240 14.07 -8.42 11.13
CA CYS A 240 14.53 -8.91 12.43
C CYS A 240 15.86 -9.67 12.31
N GLY A 241 16.67 -9.59 13.37
CA GLY A 241 17.93 -10.32 13.44
C GLY A 241 17.73 -11.83 13.52
N ALA A 242 18.80 -12.59 13.31
CA ALA A 242 18.78 -14.03 13.51
C ALA A 242 18.32 -14.39 14.95
N GLY A 243 17.33 -15.28 15.06
CA GLY A 243 16.74 -15.69 16.34
C GLY A 243 15.68 -14.73 16.90
N GLN A 244 15.22 -13.75 16.11
CA GLN A 244 14.12 -12.85 16.46
C GLN A 244 12.91 -13.08 15.55
N TRP A 245 11.73 -12.65 15.98
CA TRP A 245 10.47 -12.72 15.23
C TRP A 245 9.80 -11.35 15.16
N CYS A 246 9.18 -11.02 14.03
CA CYS A 246 8.39 -9.80 13.91
C CYS A 246 6.99 -9.97 14.53
N LEU A 247 6.75 -9.39 15.70
CA LEU A 247 5.48 -9.49 16.41
C LEU A 247 4.65 -8.21 16.28
N GLY A 248 3.36 -8.35 15.95
CA GLY A 248 2.38 -7.27 15.99
C GLY A 248 2.42 -6.30 14.80
N ALA A 249 3.14 -6.62 13.73
CA ALA A 249 3.04 -5.84 12.49
C ALA A 249 1.64 -5.99 11.89
N TRP A 250 1.04 -4.87 11.52
CA TRP A 250 -0.23 -4.83 10.81
C TRP A 250 -0.06 -3.99 9.56
N VAL A 251 -0.32 -4.60 8.42
CA VAL A 251 -0.26 -3.95 7.12
C VAL A 251 -1.55 -4.24 6.40
N CYS A 252 -2.19 -3.18 5.91
CA CYS A 252 -3.37 -3.30 5.07
C CYS A 252 -2.99 -4.10 3.81
N PRO A 253 -3.68 -5.21 3.52
CA PRO A 253 -3.40 -5.99 2.32
C PRO A 253 -3.49 -5.15 1.06
N CYS A 254 -2.78 -5.59 0.03
CA CYS A 254 -2.86 -4.94 -1.27
C CYS A 254 -4.30 -4.94 -1.79
N ASP A 255 -4.70 -3.85 -2.45
CA ASP A 255 -6.04 -3.62 -2.98
C ASP A 255 -7.20 -3.71 -1.95
N ALA A 256 -6.90 -3.73 -0.65
CA ALA A 256 -7.90 -3.68 0.40
C ALA A 256 -8.16 -2.24 0.88
N ASP A 257 -9.42 -1.93 1.13
CA ASP A 257 -9.84 -0.71 1.84
C ASP A 257 -9.84 -1.00 3.34
N CYS A 258 -8.72 -0.74 4.02
CA CYS A 258 -8.63 -0.86 5.47
C CYS A 258 -8.90 0.49 6.16
N ASP A 259 -9.66 0.45 7.27
CA ASP A 259 -9.95 1.64 8.08
C ASP A 259 -8.75 2.10 8.95
N GLY A 260 -7.69 1.28 9.05
CA GLY A 260 -6.50 1.54 9.87
C GLY A 260 -5.29 1.96 9.04
N GLU A 261 -4.42 2.78 9.64
CA GLU A 261 -3.08 3.04 9.12
C GLU A 261 -2.17 1.85 9.41
N ASP A 262 -1.19 1.58 8.53
CA ASP A 262 -0.24 0.50 8.74
C ASP A 262 0.61 0.74 10.00
N GLU A 263 0.78 -0.29 10.82
CA GLU A 263 1.52 -0.22 12.08
C GLU A 263 2.69 -1.21 12.07
N PRO A 264 3.93 -0.74 12.32
CA PRO A 264 5.07 -1.64 12.39
C PRO A 264 4.98 -2.50 13.66
N GLY A 265 5.43 -3.73 13.54
CA GLY A 265 5.62 -4.64 14.67
C GLY A 265 6.94 -4.36 15.41
N THR A 266 7.25 -5.26 16.35
CA THR A 266 8.50 -5.27 17.12
C THR A 266 9.22 -6.59 16.93
N CYS A 267 10.53 -6.52 16.69
CA CYS A 267 11.40 -7.69 16.72
C CYS A 267 11.57 -8.16 18.17
N VAL A 268 11.08 -9.36 18.45
CA VAL A 268 11.18 -10.00 19.77
C VAL A 268 12.06 -11.24 19.69
N ASP A 269 12.80 -11.54 20.75
CA ASP A 269 13.60 -12.76 20.80
C ASP A 269 12.71 -14.00 20.77
N MET A 270 13.08 -14.97 19.94
CA MET A 270 12.30 -16.18 19.75
C MET A 270 12.39 -17.09 20.98
N PRO A 271 11.26 -17.48 21.60
CA PRO A 271 11.29 -18.43 22.72
C PRO A 271 11.86 -19.78 22.31
N ALA A 272 12.47 -20.47 23.26
CA ALA A 272 13.02 -21.80 23.02
C ALA A 272 11.94 -22.77 22.51
N GLY A 273 12.24 -23.45 21.41
CA GLY A 273 11.33 -24.40 20.76
C GLY A 273 10.41 -23.79 19.70
N CYS A 274 10.41 -22.48 19.49
CA CYS A 274 9.82 -21.88 18.29
C CYS A 274 10.81 -21.89 17.13
N CYS A 275 10.30 -21.77 15.90
CA CYS A 275 11.11 -21.75 14.69
C CYS A 275 10.42 -21.00 13.55
N VAL A 276 11.20 -20.57 12.56
CA VAL A 276 10.69 -20.04 11.27
C VAL A 276 10.79 -21.10 10.18
N ASP A 277 11.84 -21.90 10.24
CA ASP A 277 12.16 -22.98 9.32
C ASP A 277 12.82 -24.14 10.08
N ASP A 278 13.04 -25.26 9.38
CA ASP A 278 13.67 -26.46 9.95
C ASP A 278 15.10 -26.20 10.47
N ALA A 279 15.80 -25.20 9.94
CA ALA A 279 17.17 -24.86 10.38
C ALA A 279 17.19 -24.19 11.76
N GLY A 280 16.06 -23.62 12.19
CA GLY A 280 15.88 -23.10 13.55
C GLY A 280 15.71 -24.17 14.63
N CYS A 281 15.59 -25.46 14.25
CA CYS A 281 15.34 -26.56 15.18
C CYS A 281 16.60 -27.38 15.49
N ASP A 282 16.65 -27.96 16.70
CA ASP A 282 17.70 -28.90 17.10
C ASP A 282 17.70 -30.17 16.23
N ASP A 283 18.82 -30.90 16.19
CA ASP A 283 18.96 -32.16 15.44
C ASP A 283 17.81 -33.14 15.73
N GLY A 284 17.20 -33.67 14.67
CA GLY A 284 16.06 -34.60 14.74
C GLY A 284 14.70 -33.92 14.96
N ARG A 285 14.63 -32.60 14.79
CA ARG A 285 13.40 -31.83 14.83
C ARG A 285 13.17 -31.04 13.55
N VAL A 286 11.91 -30.75 13.28
CA VAL A 286 11.45 -29.97 12.12
C VAL A 286 10.47 -28.89 12.57
N CYS A 287 10.39 -27.81 11.81
CA CYS A 287 9.53 -26.68 12.08
C CYS A 287 8.16 -26.87 11.47
N ARG A 288 7.12 -26.83 12.29
CA ARG A 288 5.74 -27.04 11.84
C ARG A 288 4.78 -26.04 12.48
N GLY A 289 3.62 -25.83 11.86
CA GLY A 289 2.63 -24.86 12.34
C GLY A 289 3.04 -23.40 12.12
N VAL A 290 3.99 -23.13 11.22
CA VAL A 290 4.28 -21.77 10.75
C VAL A 290 3.03 -21.26 10.05
N SER A 291 2.51 -20.13 10.49
CA SER A 291 1.42 -19.40 9.84
C SER A 291 1.79 -17.92 9.85
N GLY A 292 1.22 -17.11 8.97
CA GLY A 292 1.73 -15.77 8.72
C GLY A 292 2.18 -14.99 9.94
N SER A 293 1.29 -14.72 10.88
CA SER A 293 1.66 -13.95 12.06
C SER A 293 2.29 -14.77 13.20
N THR A 294 2.33 -16.10 13.10
CA THR A 294 2.74 -16.99 14.21
C THR A 294 3.89 -17.91 13.80
N PRO A 295 5.06 -17.82 14.48
CA PRO A 295 6.18 -18.70 14.18
C PRO A 295 5.78 -20.15 14.43
N GLY A 296 6.43 -21.07 13.72
CA GLY A 296 6.23 -22.48 13.94
C GLY A 296 6.82 -22.96 15.26
N ARG A 297 6.64 -24.26 15.50
CA ARG A 297 7.19 -24.97 16.65
C ARG A 297 8.06 -26.13 16.19
N CYS A 298 9.18 -26.33 16.88
CA CYS A 298 10.05 -27.47 16.66
C CYS A 298 9.44 -28.74 17.24
N VAL A 299 9.00 -29.62 16.35
CA VAL A 299 8.44 -30.95 16.65
C VAL A 299 9.41 -32.05 16.21
N ALA A 300 9.20 -33.28 16.64
CA ALA A 300 10.03 -34.41 16.21
C ALA A 300 9.94 -34.61 14.69
N ASP A 301 11.07 -34.86 14.03
CA ASP A 301 11.13 -35.18 12.60
C ASP A 301 10.29 -36.44 12.31
N PRO A 302 9.29 -36.38 11.40
CA PRO A 302 8.45 -37.52 11.07
C PRO A 302 9.24 -38.69 10.42
N ASN A 303 10.44 -38.44 9.90
CA ASN A 303 11.34 -39.48 9.38
C ASN A 303 12.22 -40.12 10.49
N GLY A 304 12.10 -39.65 11.72
CA GLY A 304 12.80 -40.18 12.88
C GLY A 304 12.30 -41.57 13.31
N GLY A 305 13.02 -42.18 14.27
CA GLY A 305 12.69 -43.52 14.79
C GLY A 305 11.44 -43.60 15.67
N GLU A 306 10.70 -42.51 15.86
CA GLU A 306 9.54 -42.45 16.75
C GLU A 306 8.21 -42.81 16.05
N CYS A 307 8.22 -43.03 14.73
CA CYS A 307 7.07 -43.58 14.02
C CYS A 307 6.74 -45.00 14.48
N LEU A 308 5.57 -45.15 15.10
CA LEU A 308 5.04 -46.45 15.53
C LEU A 308 4.26 -47.11 14.38
N GLY A 309 4.93 -47.97 13.60
CA GLY A 309 4.27 -48.85 12.62
C GLY A 309 4.97 -48.94 11.26
N ASP A 310 4.31 -49.57 10.28
CA ASP A 310 4.77 -49.68 8.89
C ASP A 310 4.33 -48.46 8.03
N ALA A 311 3.49 -47.57 8.58
CA ALA A 311 3.02 -46.36 7.89
C ALA A 311 3.99 -45.19 8.13
N ALA A 312 4.23 -44.38 7.09
CA ALA A 312 4.96 -43.12 7.22
C ALA A 312 4.16 -42.13 8.07
N CYS A 313 4.79 -41.50 9.05
CA CYS A 313 4.16 -40.42 9.81
C CYS A 313 4.33 -39.09 9.09
N CYS A 314 3.54 -38.11 9.50
CA CYS A 314 3.54 -36.79 8.89
C CYS A 314 3.03 -35.73 9.86
N TRP A 315 3.46 -34.49 9.63
CA TRP A 315 2.86 -33.29 10.18
C TRP A 315 2.12 -32.48 9.11
N ALA A 316 2.53 -32.60 7.85
CA ALA A 316 1.89 -32.01 6.67
C ALA A 316 1.93 -32.98 5.48
N ASP A 317 1.19 -32.66 4.42
CA ASP A 317 1.13 -33.49 3.20
C ASP A 317 2.51 -33.67 2.55
N ASP A 318 3.39 -32.68 2.63
CA ASP A 318 4.76 -32.74 2.06
C ASP A 318 5.67 -33.75 2.76
N ASP A 319 5.32 -34.20 3.98
CA ASP A 319 6.04 -35.27 4.67
C ASP A 319 5.69 -36.65 4.08
N CYS A 320 4.62 -36.75 3.28
CA CYS A 320 4.11 -38.01 2.78
C CYS A 320 4.70 -38.39 1.41
N PRO A 321 5.12 -39.66 1.22
CA PRO A 321 5.67 -40.09 -0.06
C PRO A 321 4.60 -40.18 -1.16
N GLY A 322 4.94 -39.68 -2.35
CA GLY A 322 4.11 -39.80 -3.53
C GLY A 322 2.94 -38.82 -3.53
N SER A 323 1.72 -39.34 -3.61
CA SER A 323 0.48 -38.55 -3.65
C SER A 323 -0.45 -38.86 -2.46
N SER A 324 0.12 -39.35 -1.36
CA SER A 324 -0.63 -39.60 -0.13
C SER A 324 -0.81 -38.29 0.64
N SER A 325 -1.88 -38.17 1.42
CA SER A 325 -2.11 -37.00 2.27
C SER A 325 -1.95 -37.35 3.75
N CYS A 326 -1.61 -36.35 4.54
CA CYS A 326 -1.41 -36.47 5.96
C CYS A 326 -2.76 -36.47 6.69
N GLN A 327 -3.03 -37.53 7.46
CA GLN A 327 -4.28 -37.68 8.19
C GLN A 327 -4.03 -37.64 9.70
N GLY A 328 -4.87 -36.87 10.42
CA GLY A 328 -4.88 -36.84 11.88
C GLY A 328 -3.70 -36.09 12.52
N ALA A 329 -2.88 -35.38 11.73
CA ALA A 329 -1.86 -34.50 12.27
C ALA A 329 -2.50 -33.22 12.83
N SER A 330 -2.03 -32.79 14.00
CA SER A 330 -2.30 -31.47 14.54
C SER A 330 -1.05 -30.92 15.22
N VAL A 331 -0.62 -29.74 14.80
CA VAL A 331 0.50 -29.02 15.39
C VAL A 331 0.12 -27.56 15.49
N CYS A 332 0.48 -26.96 16.60
CA CYS A 332 0.29 -25.54 16.80
C CYS A 332 1.57 -24.79 16.52
N GLY A 333 1.41 -23.58 16.00
CA GLY A 333 2.47 -22.58 16.04
C GLY A 333 2.91 -22.31 17.47
N CYS A 334 3.96 -21.51 17.62
CA CYS A 334 4.53 -21.27 18.93
C CYS A 334 3.59 -20.44 19.80
N VAL A 335 2.85 -21.13 20.68
CA VAL A 335 1.83 -20.56 21.57
C VAL A 335 2.37 -19.45 22.48
N ALA A 336 3.67 -19.45 22.78
CA ALA A 336 4.31 -18.42 23.60
C ALA A 336 4.29 -17.02 22.94
N LEU A 337 4.08 -16.94 21.62
CA LEU A 337 4.02 -15.70 20.86
C LEU A 337 2.66 -15.44 20.22
N CYS A 338 1.67 -16.30 20.47
CA CYS A 338 0.33 -16.16 19.93
C CYS A 338 -0.67 -15.88 21.06
N GLU A 339 -1.09 -14.62 21.22
CA GLU A 339 -2.06 -14.21 22.23
C GLU A 339 -3.43 -14.92 22.12
N LEU A 340 -3.75 -15.47 20.94
CA LEU A 340 -5.01 -16.17 20.68
C LEU A 340 -4.92 -17.70 20.80
N CYS A 341 -3.73 -18.27 21.02
CA CYS A 341 -3.50 -19.72 20.94
C CYS A 341 -3.61 -20.48 22.27
N ASP A 342 -4.23 -19.89 23.30
CA ASP A 342 -4.39 -20.53 24.63
C ASP A 342 -5.23 -21.85 24.60
N GLU A 343 -5.92 -22.14 23.49
CA GLU A 343 -6.73 -23.36 23.30
C GLU A 343 -6.21 -24.30 22.21
N CYS A 344 -4.90 -24.30 21.98
CA CYS A 344 -4.32 -25.12 20.94
C CYS A 344 -4.46 -26.63 21.21
N ALA A 345 -4.86 -27.39 20.19
CA ALA A 345 -4.96 -28.83 20.27
C ALA A 345 -3.60 -29.45 20.66
N PRO A 346 -3.58 -30.55 21.42
CA PRO A 346 -2.33 -31.25 21.71
C PRO A 346 -1.64 -31.64 20.41
N GLU A 347 -0.31 -31.59 20.41
CA GLU A 347 0.49 -32.05 19.28
C GLU A 347 0.18 -33.53 19.02
N GLN A 348 -0.32 -33.82 17.83
CA GLN A 348 -0.67 -35.15 17.39
C GLN A 348 0.01 -35.41 16.05
N LEU A 349 0.87 -36.42 16.02
CA LEU A 349 1.49 -36.88 14.80
C LEU A 349 0.46 -37.63 13.94
N GLY A 350 0.41 -37.32 12.65
CA GLY A 350 -0.47 -37.98 11.68
C GLY A 350 0.16 -39.18 11.01
N TRP A 351 -0.57 -39.77 10.07
CA TRP A 351 -0.11 -40.84 9.18
C TRP A 351 -0.47 -40.55 7.72
N CYS A 352 0.37 -41.01 6.81
CA CYS A 352 0.13 -40.87 5.38
C CYS A 352 -0.87 -41.92 4.88
N GLN A 353 -1.87 -41.50 4.10
CA GLN A 353 -2.90 -42.36 3.52
C GLN A 353 -3.16 -42.09 2.03
#